data_AF-K7V042-F1
#
_entry.id   AF-K7V042-F1
#
_cell.length_a   1.000
_cell.length_b   1.000
_cell.length_c   1.000
_cell.angle_alpha   90.00
_cell.angle_beta   90.00
_cell.angle_gamma   90.00
#
_symmetry.space_group_name_H-M   'P 1'
#
loop_
_entity.id
_entity.type
_entity.pdbx_description
1 polymer ?
#
loop_
_entity_poly.entity_id
_entity_poly.type
_entity_poly.pdbx_seq_one_letter_code
_entity_poly.pdbx_strand_id
1 'polypeptide(L)'
;MFLHVTHKVNLVLWCISAVLMCGITAVYALKIAIFFEAVRREYYHPVRVNFFFAPWITCLFLAIGVPPSVAKEPLPHWLWYALMAPMLILELKIYGQWMSGGQRRLSKVANPSNHLSVVGNFVGALLGASMGLSDGPVFFFSVGLAHYSVLFVTLYQRLPTNETLPKELHPVFFLFVAAPSVASMAWARITGEFGYGPRVAYFIAMFLYASLAVRINFFRGFRFSLAWWAYTFPMTGAAIASIRYSTEVHNTFTMALCVALSAIAVLTAAALFVTTLVHAFVLRKLFPNDICIAITDHKMKPIIELHESQGEDGSSNDIEAGAGGKQ
;
A
#
# COMPACT_ATOMS: atom_id res chain seq x y z
N MET A 1 0.67 29.78 -7.51
CA MET A 1 0.61 28.74 -6.47
C MET A 1 0.75 29.44 -5.12
N PHE A 2 -0.30 29.48 -4.30
CA PHE A 2 -0.35 30.26 -3.05
C PHE A 2 0.62 29.75 -1.96
N LEU A 3 1.08 28.50 -2.10
CA LEU A 3 2.14 27.90 -1.30
C LEU A 3 3.50 28.34 -1.88
N HIS A 4 4.09 29.42 -1.38
CA HIS A 4 5.44 29.88 -1.74
C HIS A 4 6.54 28.92 -1.23
N VAL A 5 6.46 27.64 -1.60
CA VAL A 5 7.46 26.64 -1.22
C VAL A 5 8.67 26.81 -2.13
N THR A 6 9.83 27.06 -1.54
CA THR A 6 11.08 27.26 -2.29
C THR A 6 11.46 26.00 -3.06
N HIS A 7 11.92 26.13 -4.30
CA HIS A 7 12.46 25.02 -5.11
C HIS A 7 13.58 24.24 -4.39
N LYS A 8 14.30 24.89 -3.47
CA LYS A 8 15.31 24.27 -2.59
C LYS A 8 14.72 23.16 -1.71
N VAL A 9 13.50 23.32 -1.20
CA VAL A 9 12.84 22.31 -0.36
C VAL A 9 12.57 21.05 -1.17
N ASN A 10 12.06 21.20 -2.40
CA ASN A 10 11.85 20.06 -3.31
C ASN A 10 13.17 19.35 -3.59
N LEU A 11 14.25 20.10 -3.90
CA LEU A 11 15.57 19.53 -4.15
C LEU A 11 16.08 18.69 -2.97
N VAL A 12 16.01 19.23 -1.74
CA VAL A 12 16.48 18.52 -0.54
C VAL A 12 15.68 17.24 -0.31
N LEU A 13 14.33 17.32 -0.35
CA LEU A 13 13.48 16.14 -0.15
C LEU A 13 13.68 15.09 -1.25
N TRP A 14 13.87 15.53 -2.50
CA TRP A 14 14.15 14.64 -3.62
C TRP A 14 15.48 13.91 -3.44
N CYS A 15 16.55 14.62 -3.06
CA CYS A 15 17.86 14.02 -2.78
C CYS A 15 17.80 13.00 -1.63
N ILE A 16 17.11 13.34 -0.53
CA ILE A 16 16.90 12.40 0.59
C ILE A 16 16.14 11.16 0.10
N SER A 17 15.08 11.34 -0.68
CA SER A 17 14.27 10.23 -1.21
C SER A 17 15.08 9.33 -2.14
N ALA A 18 15.93 9.90 -2.99
CA ALA A 18 16.82 9.15 -3.87
C ALA A 18 17.85 8.33 -3.07
N VAL A 19 18.49 8.94 -2.06
CA VAL A 19 19.45 8.24 -1.18
C VAL A 19 18.78 7.10 -0.42
N LEU A 20 17.59 7.33 0.14
CA LEU A 20 16.81 6.30 0.82
C LEU A 20 16.42 5.17 -0.12
N MET A 21 15.97 5.50 -1.34
CA MET A 21 15.62 4.49 -2.34
C MET A 21 16.82 3.63 -2.73
N CYS A 22 17.99 4.23 -2.97
CA CYS A 22 19.23 3.52 -3.23
C CYS A 22 19.63 2.63 -2.04
N GLY A 23 19.56 3.14 -0.82
CA GLY A 23 19.87 2.40 0.40
C GLY A 23 18.94 1.19 0.62
N ILE A 24 17.62 1.39 0.51
CA ILE A 24 16.62 0.32 0.63
C ILE A 24 16.83 -0.73 -0.47
N THR A 25 17.10 -0.30 -1.70
CA THR A 25 17.36 -1.20 -2.83
C THR A 25 18.63 -2.02 -2.58
N ALA A 26 19.71 -1.41 -2.09
CA ALA A 26 20.95 -2.11 -1.78
C ALA A 26 20.76 -3.15 -0.65
N VAL A 27 20.06 -2.78 0.42
CA VAL A 27 19.75 -3.70 1.53
C VAL A 27 18.86 -4.85 1.06
N TYR A 28 17.85 -4.58 0.22
CA TYR A 28 16.97 -5.63 -0.30
C TYR A 28 17.69 -6.51 -1.34
N ALA A 29 18.59 -5.96 -2.14
CA ALA A 29 19.46 -6.75 -3.03
C ALA A 29 20.38 -7.69 -2.24
N LEU A 30 20.95 -7.21 -1.12
CA LEU A 30 21.72 -8.05 -0.21
C LEU A 30 20.84 -9.15 0.41
N LYS A 31 19.59 -8.83 0.78
CA LYS A 31 18.60 -9.82 1.25
C LYS A 31 18.31 -10.88 0.20
N ILE A 32 18.20 -10.50 -1.08
CA ILE A 32 18.03 -11.46 -2.19
C ILE A 32 19.24 -12.39 -2.29
N ALA A 33 20.46 -11.85 -2.17
CA ALA A 33 21.70 -12.64 -2.28
C ALA A 33 21.93 -13.59 -1.10
N ILE A 34 21.65 -13.15 0.14
CA ILE A 34 21.93 -13.93 1.36
C ILE A 34 20.73 -14.79 1.77
N PHE A 35 19.51 -14.27 1.65
CA PHE A 35 18.27 -14.89 2.16
C PHE A 35 17.25 -15.11 1.05
N PHE A 36 17.70 -15.69 -0.07
CA PHE A 36 16.85 -15.92 -1.26
C PHE A 36 15.55 -16.65 -0.93
N GLU A 37 15.60 -17.69 -0.09
CA GLU A 37 14.42 -18.47 0.29
C GLU A 37 13.40 -17.63 1.08
N ALA A 38 13.85 -16.65 1.87
CA ALA A 38 12.95 -15.71 2.54
C ALA A 38 12.23 -14.81 1.53
N VAL A 39 12.96 -14.28 0.53
CA VAL A 39 12.37 -13.47 -0.56
C VAL A 39 11.42 -14.32 -1.41
N ARG A 40 11.76 -15.59 -1.66
CA ARG A 40 10.89 -16.53 -2.36
C ARG A 40 9.58 -16.73 -1.59
N ARG A 41 9.62 -16.95 -0.28
CA ARG A 41 8.43 -17.04 0.57
C ARG A 41 7.59 -15.76 0.54
N GLU A 42 8.22 -14.58 0.54
CA GLU A 42 7.52 -13.30 0.37
C GLU A 42 6.82 -13.20 -0.98
N TYR A 43 7.49 -13.62 -2.05
CA TYR A 43 6.96 -13.60 -3.41
C TYR A 43 5.75 -14.53 -3.61
N TYR A 44 5.69 -15.63 -2.86
CA TYR A 44 4.53 -16.52 -2.84
C TYR A 44 3.50 -16.16 -1.75
N HIS A 45 3.73 -15.19 -0.87
CA HIS A 45 2.73 -14.83 0.13
C HIS A 45 1.59 -13.97 -0.48
N PRO A 46 0.30 -14.28 -0.24
CA PRO A 46 -0.83 -13.60 -0.92
C PRO A 46 -0.90 -12.09 -0.66
N VAL A 47 -0.51 -11.65 0.53
CA VAL A 47 -0.41 -10.21 0.88
C VAL A 47 0.93 -9.59 0.46
N ARG A 48 2.07 -10.19 0.83
CA ARG A 48 3.41 -9.58 0.64
C ARG A 48 3.82 -9.44 -0.83
N VAL A 49 3.30 -10.28 -1.73
CA VAL A 49 3.58 -10.16 -3.17
C VAL A 49 3.19 -8.79 -3.73
N ASN A 50 2.16 -8.13 -3.19
CA ASN A 50 1.73 -6.79 -3.63
C ASN A 50 2.78 -5.71 -3.34
N PHE A 51 3.69 -5.93 -2.38
CA PHE A 51 4.75 -4.97 -2.06
C PHE A 51 5.93 -5.03 -3.03
N PHE A 52 6.02 -6.04 -3.91
CA PHE A 52 6.99 -6.06 -5.00
C PHE A 52 6.74 -4.96 -6.04
N PHE A 53 5.56 -4.35 -6.02
CA PHE A 53 5.24 -3.18 -6.84
C PHE A 53 5.86 -1.89 -6.29
N ALA A 54 6.11 -1.82 -4.97
CA ALA A 54 6.47 -0.58 -4.29
C ALA A 54 7.77 0.07 -4.80
N PRO A 55 8.89 -0.67 -5.01
CA PRO A 55 10.13 -0.07 -5.54
C PRO A 55 9.92 0.67 -6.86
N TRP A 56 9.15 0.09 -7.77
CA TRP A 56 8.89 0.66 -9.08
C TRP A 56 7.99 1.88 -8.99
N ILE A 57 6.93 1.82 -8.16
CA ILE A 57 6.07 2.97 -7.87
C ILE A 57 6.89 4.13 -7.28
N THR A 58 7.80 3.85 -6.36
CA THR A 58 8.70 4.85 -5.78
C THR A 58 9.62 5.46 -6.84
N CYS A 59 10.22 4.65 -7.72
CA CYS A 59 11.03 5.14 -8.85
C CYS A 59 10.22 6.02 -9.82
N LEU A 60 8.97 5.64 -10.12
CA LEU A 60 8.08 6.46 -10.94
C LEU A 60 7.81 7.81 -10.27
N PHE A 61 7.56 7.86 -8.96
CA PHE A 61 7.39 9.12 -8.23
C PHE A 61 8.67 9.96 -8.16
N LEU A 62 9.85 9.33 -8.03
CA LEU A 62 11.13 10.03 -8.11
C LEU A 62 11.33 10.69 -9.49
N ALA A 63 10.92 10.00 -10.56
CA ALA A 63 10.95 10.56 -11.91
C ALA A 63 9.95 11.72 -12.08
N ILE A 64 8.70 11.57 -11.60
CA ILE A 64 7.68 12.62 -11.65
C ILE A 64 8.12 13.86 -10.85
N GLY A 65 8.76 13.66 -9.69
CA GLY A 65 9.16 14.70 -8.76
C GLY A 65 10.53 15.33 -9.02
N VAL A 66 11.21 14.98 -10.11
CA VAL A 66 12.58 15.45 -10.36
C VAL A 66 12.64 16.99 -10.42
N PRO A 67 13.49 17.65 -9.62
CA PRO A 67 13.61 19.10 -9.63
C PRO A 67 14.31 19.56 -10.92
N PRO A 68 13.94 20.73 -11.49
CA PRO A 68 14.56 21.28 -12.69
C PRO A 68 16.07 21.52 -12.59
N SER A 69 16.60 21.65 -11.36
CA SER A 69 18.04 21.80 -11.11
C SER A 69 18.83 20.51 -11.34
N VAL A 70 18.19 19.34 -11.24
CA VAL A 70 18.81 18.02 -11.42
C VAL A 70 18.65 17.55 -12.88
N ALA A 71 17.44 17.63 -13.42
CA ALA A 71 17.16 17.32 -14.82
C ALA A 71 16.82 18.62 -15.56
N LYS A 72 17.83 19.19 -16.25
CA LYS A 72 17.65 20.37 -17.11
C LYS A 72 16.94 20.03 -18.41
N GLU A 73 17.27 18.86 -18.95
CA GLU A 73 16.65 18.25 -20.13
C GLU A 73 15.44 17.40 -19.69
N PRO A 74 14.44 17.19 -20.57
CA PRO A 74 13.39 16.21 -20.35
C PRO A 74 13.99 14.83 -20.04
N LEU A 75 13.36 14.09 -19.13
CA LEU A 75 13.79 12.72 -18.82
C LEU A 75 13.70 11.85 -20.09
N PRO A 76 14.69 10.97 -20.33
CA PRO A 76 14.71 10.17 -21.55
C PRO A 76 13.59 9.13 -21.55
N HIS A 77 12.90 8.96 -22.68
CA HIS A 77 11.73 8.09 -22.79
C HIS A 77 12.01 6.62 -22.41
N TRP A 78 13.24 6.12 -22.63
CA TRP A 78 13.61 4.75 -22.24
C TRP A 78 13.41 4.48 -20.75
N LEU A 79 13.53 5.51 -19.89
CA LEU A 79 13.36 5.37 -18.44
C LEU A 79 11.93 4.91 -18.10
N TRP A 80 10.93 5.43 -18.81
CA TRP A 80 9.55 5.02 -18.62
C TRP A 80 9.38 3.53 -18.95
N TYR A 81 9.88 3.08 -20.10
CA TYR A 81 9.81 1.67 -20.49
C TYR A 81 10.56 0.76 -19.51
N ALA A 82 11.73 1.19 -19.02
CA ALA A 82 12.52 0.43 -18.05
C ALA A 82 11.79 0.27 -16.70
N LEU A 83 11.05 1.29 -16.24
CA LEU A 83 10.27 1.22 -15.00
C LEU A 83 8.94 0.47 -15.18
N MET A 84 8.32 0.57 -16.36
CA MET A 84 7.02 -0.07 -16.62
C MET A 84 7.14 -1.54 -17.04
N ALA A 85 8.27 -2.00 -17.60
CA ALA A 85 8.44 -3.40 -17.98
C ALA A 85 8.33 -4.38 -16.77
N PRO A 86 8.99 -4.13 -15.62
CA PRO A 86 8.80 -4.95 -14.43
C PRO A 86 7.38 -4.85 -13.85
N MET A 87 6.74 -3.68 -13.92
CA MET A 87 5.33 -3.53 -13.56
C MET A 87 4.46 -4.45 -14.41
N LEU A 88 4.59 -4.41 -15.73
CA LEU A 88 3.81 -5.23 -16.64
C LEU A 88 3.98 -6.73 -16.36
N ILE A 89 5.22 -7.19 -16.11
CA ILE A 89 5.49 -8.59 -15.77
C ILE A 89 4.78 -8.99 -14.47
N LEU A 90 4.85 -8.15 -13.44
CA LEU A 90 4.18 -8.39 -12.17
C LEU A 90 2.65 -8.35 -12.31
N GLU A 91 2.10 -7.44 -13.13
CA GLU A 91 0.67 -7.33 -13.43
C GLU A 91 0.16 -8.57 -14.16
N LEU A 92 0.84 -9.00 -15.23
CA LEU A 92 0.45 -10.20 -15.98
C LEU A 92 0.37 -11.43 -15.08
N LYS A 93 1.30 -11.56 -14.13
CA LYS A 93 1.24 -12.61 -13.11
C LYS A 93 0.03 -12.42 -12.18
N ILE A 94 -0.11 -11.25 -11.55
CA ILE A 94 -1.11 -11.02 -10.50
C ILE A 94 -2.52 -11.04 -11.07
N TYR A 95 -2.77 -10.30 -12.15
CA TYR A 95 -4.05 -10.26 -12.84
C TYR A 95 -4.37 -11.59 -13.51
N GLY A 96 -3.37 -12.25 -14.10
CA GLY A 96 -3.51 -13.63 -14.59
C GLY A 96 -3.96 -14.59 -13.47
N GLN A 97 -3.34 -14.50 -12.29
CA GLN A 97 -3.71 -15.28 -11.11
C GLN A 97 -5.12 -14.97 -10.60
N TRP A 98 -5.51 -13.69 -10.63
CA TRP A 98 -6.83 -13.25 -10.21
C TRP A 98 -7.94 -13.81 -11.09
N MET A 99 -7.70 -13.87 -12.40
CA MET A 99 -8.60 -14.48 -13.38
C MET A 99 -8.60 -16.01 -13.29
N SER A 100 -7.42 -16.61 -13.07
CA SER A 100 -7.28 -18.05 -12.97
C SER A 100 -8.07 -18.61 -11.78
N GLY A 101 -8.70 -19.77 -11.98
CA GLY A 101 -9.26 -20.54 -10.86
C GLY A 101 -8.17 -21.01 -9.90
N GLY A 102 -8.54 -21.34 -8.66
CA GLY A 102 -7.62 -21.93 -7.67
C GLY A 102 -7.51 -21.12 -6.38
N GLN A 103 -6.36 -21.20 -5.71
CA GLN A 103 -6.12 -20.52 -4.43
C GLN A 103 -5.72 -19.05 -4.56
N ARG A 104 -5.34 -18.61 -5.78
CA ARG A 104 -4.92 -17.23 -6.06
C ARG A 104 -5.97 -16.37 -6.77
N ARG A 105 -7.17 -16.92 -6.99
CA ARG A 105 -8.31 -16.17 -7.51
C ARG A 105 -8.56 -14.96 -6.62
N LEU A 106 -8.85 -13.81 -7.23
CA LEU A 106 -9.04 -12.55 -6.50
C LEU A 106 -10.05 -12.68 -5.36
N SER A 107 -11.16 -13.39 -5.58
CA SER A 107 -12.20 -13.59 -4.55
C SER A 107 -11.71 -14.28 -3.27
N LYS A 108 -10.56 -14.96 -3.28
CA LYS A 108 -9.96 -15.61 -2.10
C LYS A 108 -8.85 -14.77 -1.45
N VAL A 109 -8.14 -13.98 -2.24
CA VAL A 109 -6.93 -13.26 -1.77
C VAL A 109 -7.13 -11.74 -1.67
N ALA A 110 -8.29 -11.22 -2.06
CA ALA A 110 -8.60 -9.79 -2.05
C ALA A 110 -8.42 -9.20 -0.65
N ASN A 111 -7.55 -8.19 -0.59
CA ASN A 111 -7.28 -7.38 0.58
C ASN A 111 -6.87 -5.96 0.15
N PRO A 112 -6.94 -4.94 1.03
CA PRO A 112 -6.65 -3.57 0.64
C PRO A 112 -5.26 -3.33 0.03
N SER A 113 -4.25 -4.16 0.36
CA SER A 113 -2.90 -4.02 -0.23
C SER A 113 -2.84 -4.35 -1.72
N ASN A 114 -3.84 -5.06 -2.26
CA ASN A 114 -3.93 -5.30 -3.71
C ASN A 114 -4.05 -3.99 -4.51
N HIS A 115 -4.48 -2.89 -3.90
CA HIS A 115 -4.44 -1.57 -4.54
C HIS A 115 -3.03 -1.16 -4.96
N LEU A 116 -1.96 -1.67 -4.34
CA LEU A 116 -0.58 -1.43 -4.77
C LEU A 116 -0.31 -1.96 -6.17
N SER A 117 -0.91 -3.10 -6.55
CA SER A 117 -0.78 -3.64 -7.91
C SER A 117 -1.51 -2.79 -8.96
N VAL A 118 -2.60 -2.13 -8.55
CA VAL A 118 -3.42 -1.32 -9.44
C VAL A 118 -2.89 0.11 -9.57
N VAL A 119 -2.49 0.74 -8.46
CA VAL A 119 -2.09 2.15 -8.47
C VAL A 119 -0.84 2.40 -9.31
N GLY A 120 0.07 1.41 -9.43
CA GLY A 120 1.24 1.49 -10.30
C GLY A 120 0.89 1.80 -11.76
N ASN A 121 -0.24 1.29 -12.25
CA ASN A 121 -0.76 1.60 -13.59
C ASN A 121 -1.01 3.10 -13.75
N PHE A 122 -1.71 3.72 -12.79
CA PHE A 122 -2.03 5.14 -12.84
C PHE A 122 -0.79 6.02 -12.65
N VAL A 123 0.15 5.62 -11.80
CA VAL A 123 1.42 6.35 -11.62
C VAL A 123 2.26 6.26 -12.90
N GLY A 124 2.34 5.09 -13.51
CA GLY A 124 3.00 4.87 -14.80
C GLY A 124 2.39 5.70 -15.91
N ALA A 125 1.06 5.71 -16.02
CA ALA A 125 0.33 6.55 -16.96
C ALA A 125 0.60 8.04 -16.72
N LEU A 126 0.60 8.49 -15.47
CA LEU A 126 0.91 9.87 -15.09
C LEU A 126 2.32 10.29 -15.54
N LEU A 127 3.34 9.47 -15.27
CA LEU A 127 4.71 9.76 -15.71
C LEU A 127 4.81 9.78 -17.23
N GLY A 128 4.31 8.75 -17.91
CA GLY A 128 4.47 8.63 -19.36
C GLY A 128 3.73 9.74 -20.12
N ALA A 129 2.53 10.12 -19.68
CA ALA A 129 1.80 11.26 -20.25
C ALA A 129 2.53 12.58 -19.98
N SER A 130 3.16 12.72 -18.81
CA SER A 130 3.99 13.89 -18.48
C SER A 130 5.29 13.97 -19.31
N MET A 131 5.76 12.83 -19.83
CA MET A 131 6.89 12.74 -20.77
C MET A 131 6.46 12.91 -22.23
N GLY A 132 5.16 13.04 -22.53
CA GLY A 132 4.64 13.20 -23.90
C GLY A 132 4.47 11.88 -24.66
N LEU A 133 4.49 10.73 -23.98
CA LEU A 133 4.11 9.45 -24.59
C LEU A 133 2.59 9.38 -24.77
N SER A 134 2.12 8.77 -25.86
CA SER A 134 0.68 8.67 -26.18
C SER A 134 0.08 7.33 -25.74
N ASP A 135 0.36 6.25 -26.47
CA ASP A 135 -0.39 4.99 -26.34
C ASP A 135 -0.03 4.20 -25.08
N GLY A 136 1.23 4.25 -24.65
CA GLY A 136 1.70 3.58 -23.44
C GLY A 136 0.93 4.02 -22.18
N PRO A 137 0.85 5.33 -21.89
CA PRO A 137 0.04 5.86 -20.79
C PRO A 137 -1.44 5.47 -20.85
N VAL A 138 -2.05 5.53 -22.04
CA VAL A 138 -3.45 5.14 -22.23
C VAL A 138 -3.64 3.65 -21.95
N PHE A 139 -2.73 2.79 -22.45
CA PHE A 139 -2.75 1.35 -22.19
C PHE A 139 -2.73 1.03 -20.69
N PHE A 140 -1.76 1.55 -19.94
CA PHE A 140 -1.68 1.31 -18.50
C PHE A 140 -2.86 1.93 -17.76
N PHE A 141 -3.33 3.12 -18.15
CA PHE A 141 -4.53 3.71 -17.56
C PHE A 141 -5.75 2.79 -17.72
N SER A 142 -5.99 2.26 -18.92
CA SER A 142 -7.10 1.36 -19.22
C SER A 142 -7.01 0.06 -18.42
N VAL A 143 -5.83 -0.56 -18.36
CA VAL A 143 -5.59 -1.77 -17.55
C VAL A 143 -5.84 -1.49 -16.07
N GLY A 144 -5.30 -0.39 -15.55
CA GLY A 144 -5.52 0.07 -14.18
C GLY A 144 -6.99 0.30 -13.85
N LEU A 145 -7.74 0.96 -14.74
CA LEU A 145 -9.17 1.25 -14.54
C LEU A 145 -10.02 -0.01 -14.50
N ALA A 146 -9.77 -0.96 -15.39
CA ALA A 146 -10.48 -2.24 -15.43
C ALA A 146 -10.25 -3.03 -14.12
N HIS A 147 -8.99 -3.19 -13.72
CA HIS A 147 -8.63 -3.98 -12.54
C HIS A 147 -8.97 -3.26 -11.23
N TYR A 148 -8.93 -1.92 -11.21
CA TYR A 148 -9.45 -1.12 -10.09
C TYR A 148 -10.93 -1.41 -9.87
N SER A 149 -11.74 -1.39 -10.94
CA SER A 149 -13.19 -1.59 -10.83
C SER A 149 -13.52 -2.97 -10.26
N VAL A 150 -12.85 -4.02 -10.75
CA VAL A 150 -13.02 -5.39 -10.26
C VAL A 150 -12.56 -5.53 -8.81
N LEU A 151 -11.39 -4.96 -8.48
CA LEU A 151 -10.84 -5.01 -7.12
C LEU A 151 -11.74 -4.25 -6.14
N PHE A 152 -12.20 -3.06 -6.50
CA PHE A 152 -13.05 -2.21 -5.67
C PHE A 152 -14.34 -2.94 -5.29
N VAL A 153 -15.05 -3.49 -6.27
CA VAL A 153 -16.28 -4.27 -6.04
C VAL A 153 -15.98 -5.50 -5.16
N THR A 154 -14.92 -6.25 -5.47
CA THR A 154 -14.57 -7.46 -4.71
C THR A 154 -14.26 -7.15 -3.25
N LEU A 155 -13.51 -6.08 -2.98
CA LEU A 155 -13.18 -5.70 -1.62
C LEU A 155 -14.43 -5.28 -0.83
N TYR A 156 -15.34 -4.52 -1.44
CA TYR A 156 -16.61 -4.16 -0.78
C TYR A 156 -17.49 -5.38 -0.45
N GLN A 157 -17.45 -6.42 -1.28
CA GLN A 157 -18.20 -7.66 -1.05
C GLN A 157 -17.56 -8.57 0.02
N ARG A 158 -16.24 -8.58 0.15
CA ARG A 158 -15.48 -9.55 0.97
C ARG A 158 -14.98 -9.03 2.31
N LEU A 159 -14.74 -7.73 2.45
CA LEU A 159 -14.20 -7.15 3.69
C LEU A 159 -15.01 -7.48 4.95
N PRO A 160 -16.34 -7.65 4.91
CA PRO A 160 -17.10 -8.11 6.08
C PRO A 160 -16.96 -9.61 6.39
N THR A 161 -16.59 -10.45 5.41
CA THR A 161 -16.74 -11.92 5.47
C THR A 161 -15.45 -12.70 5.59
N ASN A 162 -14.32 -12.18 5.09
CA ASN A 162 -13.02 -12.82 5.30
C ASN A 162 -12.45 -12.39 6.65
N GLU A 163 -11.67 -13.26 7.31
CA GLU A 163 -11.00 -12.97 8.58
C GLU A 163 -10.55 -11.52 8.66
N THR A 164 -11.14 -10.78 9.61
CA THR A 164 -10.94 -9.33 9.70
C THR A 164 -9.45 -9.05 9.67
N LEU A 165 -9.01 -8.14 8.77
CA LEU A 165 -7.60 -7.79 8.67
C LEU A 165 -7.05 -7.50 10.08
N PRO A 166 -5.84 -7.98 10.41
CA PRO A 166 -5.18 -7.61 11.64
C PRO A 166 -5.26 -6.10 11.83
N LYS A 167 -5.62 -5.65 13.04
CA LYS A 167 -5.86 -4.22 13.33
C LYS A 167 -4.68 -3.32 12.95
N GLU A 168 -3.46 -3.86 13.00
CA GLU A 168 -2.22 -3.18 12.60
C GLU A 168 -2.16 -2.84 11.10
N LEU A 169 -2.94 -3.52 10.25
CA LEU A 169 -3.05 -3.28 8.81
C LEU A 169 -4.25 -2.39 8.45
N HIS A 170 -5.01 -1.87 9.43
CA HIS A 170 -6.06 -0.89 9.17
C HIS A 170 -5.58 0.35 8.37
N PRO A 171 -4.33 0.85 8.51
CA PRO A 171 -3.84 1.94 7.65
C PRO A 171 -3.95 1.67 6.14
N VAL A 172 -3.92 0.40 5.72
CA VAL A 172 -3.97 -0.01 4.32
C VAL A 172 -5.34 0.28 3.68
N PHE A 173 -6.41 0.48 4.46
CA PHE A 173 -7.70 0.95 3.92
C PHE A 173 -7.61 2.31 3.23
N PHE A 174 -6.63 3.14 3.58
CA PHE A 174 -6.44 4.42 2.88
C PHE A 174 -5.99 4.23 1.43
N LEU A 175 -5.47 3.06 1.04
CA LEU A 175 -5.12 2.78 -0.35
C LEU A 175 -6.32 2.85 -1.32
N PHE A 176 -7.56 2.73 -0.81
CA PHE A 176 -8.77 3.00 -1.60
C PHE A 176 -8.81 4.44 -2.16
N VAL A 177 -8.20 5.40 -1.48
CA VAL A 177 -8.16 6.80 -1.93
C VAL A 177 -7.02 7.05 -2.92
N ALA A 178 -5.92 6.31 -2.78
CA ALA A 178 -4.73 6.53 -3.60
C ALA A 178 -5.00 6.32 -5.09
N ALA A 179 -5.62 5.21 -5.45
CA ALA A 179 -5.92 4.86 -6.85
C ALA A 179 -6.74 5.95 -7.58
N PRO A 180 -7.93 6.37 -7.10
CA PRO A 180 -8.70 7.42 -7.77
C PRO A 180 -8.00 8.80 -7.74
N SER A 181 -7.21 9.10 -6.70
CA SER A 181 -6.42 10.34 -6.64
C SER A 181 -5.38 10.43 -7.76
N VAL A 182 -4.60 9.36 -7.94
CA VAL A 182 -3.59 9.31 -9.00
C VAL A 182 -4.24 9.18 -10.38
N ALA A 183 -5.32 8.41 -10.51
CA ALA A 183 -6.06 8.29 -11.77
C ALA A 183 -6.59 9.65 -12.25
N SER A 184 -7.09 10.50 -11.34
CA SER A 184 -7.50 11.88 -11.65
C SER A 184 -6.36 12.67 -12.30
N MET A 185 -5.17 12.63 -11.69
CA MET A 185 -3.98 13.32 -12.19
C MET A 185 -3.48 12.73 -13.51
N ALA A 186 -3.46 11.41 -13.64
CA ALA A 186 -3.02 10.71 -14.83
C ALA A 186 -3.91 11.03 -16.03
N TRP A 187 -5.23 10.96 -15.86
CA TRP A 187 -6.18 11.28 -16.92
C TRP A 187 -6.07 12.74 -17.36
N ALA A 188 -5.90 13.67 -16.42
CA ALA A 188 -5.72 15.09 -16.75
C ALA A 188 -4.44 15.34 -17.57
N ARG A 189 -3.38 14.55 -17.34
CA ARG A 189 -2.16 14.62 -18.16
C ARG A 189 -2.33 13.96 -19.52
N ILE A 190 -3.09 12.87 -19.62
CA ILE A 190 -3.40 12.21 -20.89
C ILE A 190 -4.22 13.13 -21.80
N THR A 191 -5.25 13.79 -21.27
CA THR A 191 -6.14 14.66 -22.07
C THR A 191 -5.62 16.08 -22.24
N GLY A 192 -4.67 16.52 -21.39
CA GLY A 192 -4.18 17.89 -21.36
C GLY A 192 -5.11 18.89 -20.64
N GLU A 193 -6.24 18.43 -20.11
CA GLU A 193 -7.24 19.27 -19.44
C GLU A 193 -7.81 18.60 -18.18
N PHE A 194 -8.21 19.41 -17.18
CA PHE A 194 -8.89 18.92 -15.98
C PHE A 194 -10.42 18.99 -16.10
N GLY A 195 -10.94 18.34 -17.16
CA GLY A 195 -12.35 18.26 -17.50
C GLY A 195 -13.15 17.31 -16.59
N TYR A 196 -14.26 16.75 -17.11
CA TYR A 196 -15.13 15.87 -16.33
C TYR A 196 -14.48 14.53 -15.93
N GLY A 197 -13.68 13.93 -16.81
CA GLY A 197 -12.99 12.65 -16.53
C GLY A 197 -12.14 12.69 -15.26
N PRO A 198 -11.16 13.61 -15.15
CA PRO A 198 -10.36 13.79 -13.93
C PRO A 198 -11.19 14.14 -12.70
N ARG A 199 -12.26 14.94 -12.88
CA ARG A 199 -13.16 15.35 -11.79
C ARG A 199 -13.94 14.17 -11.21
N VAL A 200 -14.40 13.21 -12.02
CA VAL A 200 -15.07 12.00 -11.53
C VAL A 200 -14.14 11.22 -10.60
N ALA A 201 -12.90 10.95 -11.05
CA ALA A 201 -11.91 10.27 -10.23
C ALA A 201 -11.57 11.08 -8.95
N TYR A 202 -11.45 12.41 -9.06
CA TYR A 202 -11.24 13.29 -7.91
C TYR A 202 -12.36 13.20 -6.87
N PHE A 203 -13.63 13.29 -7.29
CA PHE A 203 -14.76 13.23 -6.36
C PHE A 203 -14.92 11.85 -5.73
N ILE A 204 -14.61 10.77 -6.45
CA ILE A 204 -14.53 9.43 -5.86
C ILE A 204 -13.47 9.41 -4.76
N ALA A 205 -12.27 9.94 -5.03
CA ALA A 205 -11.21 10.02 -4.03
C ALA A 205 -11.63 10.83 -2.80
N MET A 206 -12.24 12.01 -2.99
CA MET A 206 -12.70 12.86 -1.88
C MET A 206 -13.80 12.21 -1.06
N PHE A 207 -14.75 11.52 -1.70
CA PHE A 207 -15.81 10.81 -0.99
C PHE A 207 -15.27 9.65 -0.17
N LEU A 208 -14.35 8.85 -0.73
CA LEU A 208 -13.68 7.76 0.00
C LEU A 208 -12.83 8.31 1.16
N TYR A 209 -12.11 9.42 0.93
CA TYR A 209 -11.33 10.08 1.98
C TYR A 209 -12.23 10.56 3.13
N ALA A 210 -13.32 11.25 2.81
CA ALA A 210 -14.29 11.71 3.80
C ALA A 210 -14.94 10.52 4.55
N SER A 211 -15.26 9.44 3.85
CA SER A 211 -15.84 8.23 4.45
C SER A 211 -14.89 7.58 5.47
N LEU A 212 -13.59 7.51 5.16
CA LEU A 212 -12.56 7.03 6.08
C LEU A 212 -12.35 7.99 7.25
N ALA A 213 -12.38 9.31 6.99
CA ALA A 213 -12.21 10.34 8.00
C ALA A 213 -13.36 10.35 9.03
N VAL A 214 -14.62 10.18 8.60
CA VAL A 214 -15.77 10.05 9.51
C VAL A 214 -15.63 8.81 10.39
N ARG A 215 -15.02 7.74 9.86
CA ARG A 215 -14.73 6.51 10.61
C ARG A 215 -13.38 6.56 11.35
N ILE A 216 -12.88 7.72 11.74
CA ILE A 216 -11.58 7.86 12.43
C ILE A 216 -11.45 6.95 13.67
N ASN A 217 -12.55 6.69 14.39
CA ASN A 217 -12.55 5.80 15.55
C ASN A 217 -12.18 4.34 15.20
N PHE A 218 -12.43 3.91 13.97
CA PHE A 218 -12.02 2.59 13.46
C PHE A 218 -10.49 2.46 13.31
N PHE A 219 -9.78 3.59 13.29
CA PHE A 219 -8.33 3.67 13.12
C PHE A 219 -7.57 4.02 14.42
N ARG A 220 -8.27 4.14 15.56
CA ARG A 220 -7.69 4.50 16.86
C ARG A 220 -7.47 3.27 17.74
N GLY A 221 -6.49 3.37 18.66
CA GLY A 221 -6.29 2.40 19.75
C GLY A 221 -5.36 1.22 19.42
N PHE A 222 -4.61 1.27 18.31
CA PHE A 222 -3.67 0.22 17.94
C PHE A 222 -2.22 0.66 18.19
N ARG A 223 -1.33 -0.31 18.44
CA ARG A 223 0.10 -0.03 18.59
C ARG A 223 0.67 0.45 17.25
N PHE A 224 1.66 1.33 17.33
CA PHE A 224 2.42 1.75 16.16
C PHE A 224 3.05 0.53 15.49
N SER A 225 2.85 0.41 14.18
CA SER A 225 3.51 -0.58 13.34
C SER A 225 4.01 0.12 12.07
N LEU A 226 4.98 -0.48 11.39
CA LEU A 226 5.51 0.08 10.15
C LEU A 226 4.42 0.22 9.06
N ALA A 227 3.35 -0.57 9.14
CA ALA A 227 2.21 -0.48 8.22
C ALA A 227 1.49 0.87 8.26
N TRP A 228 1.67 1.68 9.32
CA TRP A 228 1.12 3.03 9.39
C TRP A 228 1.65 3.96 8.30
N TRP A 229 2.83 3.67 7.72
CA TRP A 229 3.32 4.38 6.55
C TRP A 229 2.37 4.30 5.35
N ALA A 230 1.47 3.31 5.29
CA ALA A 230 0.44 3.20 4.25
C ALA A 230 -0.55 4.38 4.22
N TYR A 231 -0.65 5.19 5.29
CA TYR A 231 -1.44 6.42 5.25
C TYR A 231 -0.87 7.46 4.29
N THR A 232 0.46 7.61 4.27
CA THR A 232 1.17 8.75 3.66
C THR A 232 0.80 8.97 2.21
N PHE A 233 0.98 7.94 1.37
CA PHE A 233 0.75 8.02 -0.06
C PHE A 233 -0.69 8.42 -0.43
N PRO A 234 -1.76 7.79 0.10
CA PRO A 234 -3.13 8.24 -0.08
C PRO A 234 -3.40 9.71 0.27
N MET A 235 -2.90 10.19 1.42
CA MET A 235 -3.14 11.58 1.84
C MET A 235 -2.41 12.57 0.94
N THR A 236 -1.17 12.25 0.56
CA THR A 236 -0.41 13.07 -0.40
C THR A 236 -1.09 13.07 -1.77
N GLY A 237 -1.58 11.92 -2.25
CA GLY A 237 -2.32 11.81 -3.51
C GLY A 237 -3.60 12.67 -3.50
N ALA A 238 -4.39 12.57 -2.43
CA ALA A 238 -5.58 13.39 -2.25
C ALA A 238 -5.25 14.89 -2.23
N ALA A 239 -4.21 15.30 -1.50
CA ALA A 239 -3.75 16.68 -1.44
C ALA A 239 -3.30 17.20 -2.82
N ILE A 240 -2.51 16.43 -3.57
CA ILE A 240 -2.06 16.81 -4.92
C ILE A 240 -3.27 16.98 -5.87
N ALA A 241 -4.22 16.06 -5.82
CA ALA A 241 -5.44 16.15 -6.64
C ALA A 241 -6.29 17.38 -6.26
N SER A 242 -6.40 17.70 -4.96
CA SER A 242 -7.10 18.91 -4.50
C SER A 242 -6.37 20.20 -4.85
N ILE A 243 -5.02 20.21 -4.86
CA ILE A 243 -4.23 21.33 -5.38
C ILE A 243 -4.61 21.57 -6.83
N ARG A 244 -4.60 20.52 -7.67
CA ARG A 244 -4.98 20.66 -9.08
C ARG A 244 -6.43 21.12 -9.23
N TYR A 245 -7.38 20.53 -8.49
CA TYR A 245 -8.78 20.94 -8.55
C TYR A 245 -8.98 22.41 -8.14
N SER A 246 -8.27 22.89 -7.12
CA SER A 246 -8.35 24.28 -6.66
C SER A 246 -7.81 25.30 -7.67
N THR A 247 -6.95 24.87 -8.61
CA THR A 247 -6.51 25.73 -9.73
C THR A 247 -7.57 25.87 -10.82
N GLU A 248 -8.49 24.91 -10.93
CA GLU A 248 -9.53 24.87 -11.95
C GLU A 248 -10.85 25.48 -11.44
N VAL A 249 -11.20 25.21 -10.19
CA VAL A 249 -12.39 25.74 -9.53
C VAL A 249 -11.93 26.59 -8.35
N HIS A 250 -11.73 27.88 -8.62
CA HIS A 250 -11.21 28.83 -7.64
C HIS A 250 -12.34 29.38 -6.76
N ASN A 251 -12.46 28.87 -5.54
CA ASN A 251 -13.35 29.43 -4.53
C ASN A 251 -12.77 29.20 -3.12
N THR A 252 -13.29 29.91 -2.13
CA THR A 252 -12.79 29.85 -0.75
C THR A 252 -12.83 28.42 -0.19
N PHE A 253 -13.85 27.63 -0.56
CA PHE A 253 -14.00 26.25 -0.11
C PHE A 253 -12.92 25.33 -0.66
N THR A 254 -12.65 25.36 -1.97
CA THR A 254 -11.62 24.52 -2.60
C THR A 254 -10.23 24.89 -2.13
N MET A 255 -9.95 26.18 -1.90
CA MET A 255 -8.70 26.63 -1.30
C MET A 255 -8.55 26.13 0.14
N ALA A 256 -9.58 26.28 0.97
CA ALA A 256 -9.55 25.80 2.35
C ALA A 256 -9.36 24.27 2.42
N LEU A 257 -10.07 23.52 1.57
CA LEU A 257 -9.92 22.06 1.46
C LEU A 257 -8.50 21.67 1.03
N CYS A 258 -7.95 22.34 0.03
CA CYS A 258 -6.59 22.14 -0.46
C CYS A 258 -5.54 22.37 0.64
N VAL A 259 -5.66 23.48 1.40
CA VAL A 259 -4.80 23.78 2.55
C VAL A 259 -4.95 22.71 3.63
N ALA A 260 -6.18 22.34 3.98
CA ALA A 260 -6.45 21.35 5.02
C ALA A 260 -5.85 19.97 4.67
N LEU A 261 -6.08 19.48 3.45
CA LEU A 261 -5.55 18.18 3.01
C LEU A 261 -4.01 18.19 2.90
N SER A 262 -3.43 19.29 2.42
CA SER A 262 -1.97 19.45 2.38
C SER A 262 -1.38 19.45 3.79
N ALA A 263 -1.99 20.17 4.73
CA ALA A 263 -1.57 20.19 6.13
C ALA A 263 -1.70 18.80 6.77
N ILE A 264 -2.80 18.09 6.55
CA ILE A 264 -2.99 16.71 7.07
C ILE A 264 -1.94 15.76 6.50
N ALA A 265 -1.64 15.83 5.20
CA ALA A 265 -0.63 14.99 4.58
C ALA A 265 0.77 15.24 5.18
N VAL A 266 1.16 16.51 5.32
CA VAL A 266 2.44 16.91 5.93
C VAL A 266 2.52 16.50 7.40
N LEU A 267 1.48 16.79 8.19
CA LEU A 267 1.43 16.46 9.61
C LEU A 267 1.49 14.95 9.83
N THR A 268 0.81 14.16 9.00
CA THR A 268 0.83 12.71 9.16
C THR A 268 2.18 12.12 8.76
N ALA A 269 2.80 12.60 7.67
CA ALA A 269 4.15 12.18 7.31
C ALA A 269 5.17 12.55 8.40
N ALA A 270 5.09 13.77 8.94
CA ALA A 270 5.95 14.23 10.03
C ALA A 270 5.72 13.43 11.32
N ALA A 271 4.46 13.19 11.71
CA ALA A 271 4.12 12.39 12.88
C ALA A 271 4.65 10.96 12.75
N LEU A 272 4.45 10.31 11.60
CA LEU A 272 4.95 8.96 11.34
C LEU A 272 6.48 8.90 11.33
N PHE A 273 7.13 9.93 10.80
CA PHE A 273 8.58 10.02 10.85
C PHE A 273 9.08 10.12 12.29
N VAL A 274 8.53 11.04 13.09
CA VAL A 274 8.89 11.21 14.50
C VAL A 274 8.60 9.95 15.31
N THR A 275 7.43 9.32 15.15
CA THR A 275 7.12 8.07 15.87
C THR A 275 8.05 6.93 15.44
N THR A 276 8.41 6.84 14.15
CA THR A 276 9.41 5.87 13.68
C THR A 276 10.75 6.10 14.36
N LEU A 277 11.23 7.36 14.44
CA LEU A 277 12.49 7.70 15.12
C LEU A 277 12.45 7.36 16.62
N VAL A 278 11.36 7.70 17.32
CA VAL A 278 11.18 7.38 18.74
C VAL A 278 11.18 5.86 18.96
N HIS A 279 10.46 5.11 18.12
CA HIS A 279 10.42 3.65 18.22
C HIS A 279 11.75 2.98 17.86
N ALA A 280 12.52 3.57 16.95
CA ALA A 280 13.84 3.09 16.54
C ALA A 280 14.91 3.35 17.61
N PHE A 281 15.06 4.61 18.02
CA PHE A 281 16.22 5.06 18.78
C PHE A 281 15.97 5.12 20.29
N VAL A 282 14.75 5.47 20.71
CA VAL A 282 14.43 5.64 22.14
C VAL A 282 13.86 4.34 22.71
N LEU A 283 12.78 3.83 22.11
CA LEU A 283 12.10 2.64 22.62
C LEU A 283 12.78 1.33 22.19
N ARG A 284 13.57 1.34 21.10
CA ARG A 284 14.20 0.16 20.49
C ARG A 284 13.21 -0.99 20.23
N LYS A 285 11.97 -0.64 19.89
CA LYS A 285 10.83 -1.55 19.64
C LYS A 285 10.34 -1.46 18.18
N LEU A 286 11.15 -0.93 17.27
CA LEU A 286 10.76 -0.74 15.87
C LEU A 286 10.50 -2.08 15.17
N PHE A 287 11.36 -3.05 15.42
CA PHE A 287 11.17 -4.45 15.04
C PHE A 287 10.87 -5.22 16.32
N PRO A 288 9.62 -5.24 16.82
CA PRO A 288 9.29 -6.21 17.86
C PRO A 288 9.62 -7.58 17.27
N ASN A 289 10.54 -8.32 17.89
CA ASN A 289 11.10 -9.59 17.41
C ASN A 289 10.11 -10.30 16.49
N ASP A 290 10.45 -10.38 15.21
CA ASP A 290 9.64 -10.87 14.08
C ASP A 290 9.32 -12.39 14.20
N ILE A 291 9.03 -12.88 15.41
CA ILE A 291 8.55 -14.23 15.71
C ILE A 291 7.27 -14.53 14.92
N CYS A 292 6.48 -13.52 14.53
CA CYS A 292 5.34 -13.72 13.64
C CYS A 292 5.70 -13.81 12.14
N ILE A 293 6.94 -13.45 11.75
CA ILE A 293 7.47 -13.61 10.38
C ILE A 293 8.42 -14.81 10.27
N ALA A 294 8.95 -15.32 11.39
CA ALA A 294 9.42 -16.69 11.46
C ALA A 294 8.21 -17.61 11.24
N ILE A 295 7.98 -17.95 9.98
CA ILE A 295 7.01 -18.94 9.53
C ILE A 295 7.34 -20.26 10.25
N THR A 296 6.80 -20.45 11.44
CA THR A 296 6.60 -21.78 11.99
C THR A 296 5.22 -22.22 11.53
N ASP A 297 5.18 -23.18 10.60
CA ASP A 297 3.96 -23.82 10.08
C ASP A 297 3.16 -24.57 11.17
N HIS A 298 3.56 -24.47 12.44
CA HIS A 298 2.79 -25.06 13.51
C HIS A 298 1.63 -24.15 13.88
N LYS A 299 0.41 -24.59 13.50
CA LYS A 299 -0.83 -24.19 14.17
C LYS A 299 -0.57 -24.22 15.67
N MET A 300 -0.42 -23.04 16.27
CA MET A 300 -0.31 -22.91 17.71
C MET A 300 -1.69 -23.23 18.25
N LYS A 301 -1.87 -24.45 18.76
CA LYS A 301 -3.08 -24.83 19.47
C LYS A 301 -3.28 -23.85 20.63
N PRO A 302 -4.52 -23.37 20.87
CA PRO A 302 -4.78 -22.49 22.00
C PRO A 302 -4.28 -23.14 23.29
N ILE A 303 -3.63 -22.35 24.15
CA ILE A 303 -3.00 -22.75 25.42
C ILE A 303 -3.94 -23.56 26.34
N ILE A 304 -5.25 -23.56 26.08
CA ILE A 304 -6.24 -24.34 26.83
C ILE A 304 -6.06 -25.87 26.64
N GLU A 305 -5.65 -26.36 25.46
CA GLU A 305 -5.51 -27.82 25.23
C GLU A 305 -4.23 -28.44 25.83
N LEU A 306 -3.22 -27.62 26.18
CA LEU A 306 -1.99 -28.13 26.80
C LEU A 306 -2.15 -28.43 28.29
N HIS A 307 -3.20 -27.90 28.94
CA HIS A 307 -3.46 -28.23 30.34
C HIS A 307 -4.30 -29.50 30.52
N GLU A 308 -5.16 -29.84 29.55
CA GLU A 308 -5.94 -31.07 29.60
C GLU A 308 -5.12 -32.31 29.20
N SER A 309 -4.13 -32.17 28.32
CA SER A 309 -3.30 -33.31 27.88
C SER A 309 -2.16 -33.70 28.83
N GLN A 310 -1.94 -32.95 29.92
CA GLN A 310 -1.01 -33.36 31.00
C GLN A 310 -1.74 -33.92 32.24
N GLY A 311 -3.07 -34.05 32.19
CA GLY A 311 -3.88 -34.53 33.31
C GLY A 311 -4.22 -36.02 33.29
N GLU A 312 -4.01 -36.75 32.19
CA GLU A 312 -4.53 -38.12 32.06
C GLU A 312 -3.48 -39.25 32.05
N ASP A 313 -2.18 -38.94 32.15
CA ASP A 313 -1.15 -39.97 32.26
C ASP A 313 -0.56 -40.02 33.68
N GLY A 314 -1.35 -40.57 34.61
CA GLY A 314 -0.91 -40.77 35.99
C GLY A 314 -1.75 -41.81 36.71
N SER A 315 -1.13 -42.98 36.96
CA SER A 315 -1.62 -44.07 37.81
C SER A 315 -2.53 -45.10 37.14
N SER A 316 -1.95 -45.80 36.15
CA SER A 316 -2.03 -47.26 36.13
C SER A 316 -1.50 -47.77 37.48
N ASN A 317 -2.37 -48.37 38.30
CA ASN A 317 -2.00 -49.36 39.32
C ASN A 317 -3.29 -50.06 39.81
N ASP A 318 -3.37 -51.33 39.43
CA ASP A 318 -3.70 -52.47 40.29
C ASP A 318 -5.15 -52.58 40.79
N ILE A 319 -5.95 -53.45 40.16
CA ILE A 319 -6.15 -54.85 40.59
C ILE A 319 -6.45 -54.92 42.09
N GLU A 320 -7.73 -55.08 42.45
CA GLU A 320 -8.15 -56.16 43.35
C GLU A 320 -9.68 -56.27 43.44
N ALA A 321 -10.13 -57.53 43.38
CA ALA A 321 -11.28 -58.13 44.07
C ALA A 321 -12.59 -57.31 44.20
N GLY A 322 -13.76 -57.80 43.77
CA GLY A 322 -14.19 -59.17 43.66
C GLY A 322 -15.67 -59.25 44.10
N ALA A 323 -16.34 -60.27 43.59
CA ALA A 323 -17.53 -60.93 44.14
C ALA A 323 -18.82 -60.12 44.38
N GLY A 324 -19.84 -60.51 43.61
CA GLY A 324 -21.27 -60.30 43.92
C GLY A 324 -22.08 -60.29 42.63
N GLY A 325 -22.68 -61.37 42.14
CA GLY A 325 -23.19 -62.53 42.83
C GLY A 325 -24.71 -62.60 42.64
N LYS A 326 -25.10 -63.27 41.54
CA LYS A 326 -26.34 -64.02 41.30
C LYS A 326 -27.70 -63.29 41.21
N GLN A 327 -28.50 -63.88 40.31
CA GLN A 327 -29.96 -63.96 40.32
C GLN A 327 -30.56 -63.99 41.72
#